data_AF-A0A528TUW5-F1
#
_entry.id   AF-A0A528TUW5-F1
#
_cell.length_a   1.000
_cell.length_b   1.000
_cell.length_c   1.000
_cell.angle_alpha   90.00
_cell.angle_beta   90.00
_cell.angle_gamma   90.00
#
_symmetry.space_group_name_H-M   'P 1'
#
loop_
_entity.id
_entity.type
_entity.pdbx_description
1 polymer ?
#
loop_
_entity_poly.entity_id
_entity_poly.type
_entity_poly.pdbx_seq_one_letter_code
_entity_poly.pdbx_strand_id
1 'polypeptide(L)'
;MNWSFQLYSARNFQPWDGVLKMLGELGYKEVEGFGGVYDDPKAFRAELDKNGLAMPTGHFSIDALEKDFDGVRRIADALGISLLICPYLMPDARPGDAAGWRGFGERLAKV
;
A
#
# COMPACT_ATOMS: atom_id res chain seq x y z
N MET A 1 6.04 -19.56 -6.99
CA MET A 1 5.88 -18.76 -5.76
C MET A 1 6.41 -17.37 -6.08
N ASN A 2 5.60 -16.34 -5.88
CA ASN A 2 6.00 -14.95 -6.15
C ASN A 2 6.48 -14.31 -4.85
N TRP A 3 7.51 -13.48 -4.94
CA TRP A 3 7.98 -12.67 -3.82
C TRP A 3 7.48 -11.24 -3.99
N SER A 4 6.96 -10.67 -2.90
CA SER A 4 6.53 -9.27 -2.82
C SER A 4 7.52 -8.44 -2.01
N PHE A 5 7.84 -7.24 -2.51
CA PHE A 5 8.68 -6.27 -1.82
C PHE A 5 7.87 -5.06 -1.35
N GLN A 6 7.83 -4.82 -0.03
CA GLN A 6 7.20 -3.62 0.52
C GLN A 6 8.09 -2.39 0.26
N LEU A 7 7.61 -1.52 -0.64
CA LEU A 7 8.34 -0.36 -1.17
C LEU A 7 8.79 0.62 -0.09
N TYR A 8 8.10 0.71 1.04
CA TYR A 8 8.55 1.51 2.18
C TYR A 8 9.97 1.17 2.63
N SER A 9 10.42 -0.06 2.43
CA SER A 9 11.80 -0.50 2.72
C SER A 9 12.85 0.25 1.90
N ALA A 10 12.49 0.76 0.72
CA ALA A 10 13.35 1.51 -0.19
C ALA A 10 13.00 3.02 -0.26
N ARG A 11 12.13 3.54 0.63
CA ARG A 11 11.61 4.92 0.60
C ARG A 11 12.65 6.04 0.48
N ASN A 12 13.90 5.79 0.87
CA ASN A 12 15.00 6.77 0.80
C ASN A 12 15.80 6.70 -0.50
N PHE A 13 15.44 5.82 -1.44
CA PHE A 13 16.16 5.55 -2.67
C PHE A 13 15.29 5.91 -3.87
N GLN A 14 15.05 7.21 -4.05
CA GLN A 14 14.34 7.75 -5.21
C GLN A 14 15.32 8.15 -6.32
N PRO A 15 14.91 8.15 -7.61
CA PRO A 15 13.56 7.90 -8.12
C PRO A 15 13.11 6.42 -8.14
N TRP A 16 11.79 6.19 -8.17
CA TRP A 16 11.20 4.84 -8.06
C TRP A 16 11.46 3.94 -9.27
N ASP A 17 11.62 4.49 -10.46
CA ASP A 17 11.92 3.74 -11.69
C ASP A 17 13.21 2.90 -11.55
N GLY A 18 14.25 3.46 -10.92
CA GLY A 18 15.49 2.73 -10.62
C GLY A 18 15.28 1.56 -9.65
N VAL A 19 14.46 1.76 -8.61
CA VAL A 19 14.12 0.72 -7.63
C VAL A 19 13.31 -0.40 -8.29
N LEU A 20 12.25 -0.05 -9.02
CA LEU A 20 11.37 -1.01 -9.68
C LEU A 20 12.11 -1.82 -10.76
N LYS A 21 13.00 -1.16 -11.53
CA LYS A 21 13.89 -1.86 -12.47
C LYS A 21 14.78 -2.87 -11.77
N MET A 22 15.44 -2.47 -10.70
CA MET A 22 16.30 -3.37 -9.93
C MET A 22 15.51 -4.56 -9.36
N LEU A 23 14.31 -4.33 -8.81
CA LEU A 23 13.46 -5.40 -8.28
C LEU A 23 13.07 -6.41 -9.38
N GLY A 24 12.68 -5.92 -10.57
CA GLY A 24 12.38 -6.76 -11.72
C GLY A 24 13.59 -7.59 -12.18
N GLU A 25 14.77 -6.97 -12.26
CA GLU A 25 16.05 -7.63 -12.61
C GLU A 25 16.46 -8.70 -11.58
N LEU A 26 16.16 -8.48 -10.30
CA LEU A 26 16.39 -9.44 -9.21
C LEU A 26 15.37 -10.58 -9.16
N GLY A 27 14.31 -10.53 -9.99
CA GLY A 27 13.31 -11.58 -10.11
C GLY A 27 12.11 -11.46 -9.17
N TYR A 28 11.94 -10.33 -8.47
CA TYR A 28 10.67 -10.04 -7.80
C TYR A 28 9.54 -9.98 -8.83
N LYS A 29 8.33 -10.35 -8.39
CA LYS A 29 7.12 -10.32 -9.23
C LYS A 29 6.04 -9.42 -8.68
N GLU A 30 6.13 -9.10 -7.39
CA GLU A 30 5.13 -8.30 -6.71
C GLU A 30 5.82 -7.22 -5.88
N VAL A 31 5.10 -6.13 -5.66
CA VAL A 31 5.45 -5.09 -4.70
C VAL A 31 4.23 -4.76 -3.85
N GLU A 32 4.46 -4.19 -2.68
CA GLU A 32 3.42 -3.62 -1.84
C GLU A 32 3.62 -2.11 -1.74
N GLY A 33 2.58 -1.36 -2.09
CA GLY A 33 2.60 0.10 -2.08
C GLY A 33 2.41 0.71 -0.69
N PHE A 34 2.66 2.01 -0.59
CA PHE A 34 2.32 2.86 0.56
C PHE A 34 2.05 4.29 0.07
N GLY A 35 1.57 5.18 0.95
CA GLY A 35 1.15 6.54 0.57
C GLY A 35 2.10 7.32 -0.34
N GLY A 36 3.42 7.15 -0.20
CA GLY A 36 4.43 7.85 -1.01
C GLY A 36 4.57 7.39 -2.47
N VAL A 37 3.74 6.45 -2.93
CA VAL A 37 3.69 6.00 -4.34
C VAL A 37 2.32 6.18 -4.99
N TYR A 38 1.37 6.86 -4.32
CA TYR A 38 -0.02 6.95 -4.78
C TYR A 38 -0.39 8.28 -5.46
N ASP A 39 0.54 9.22 -5.63
CA ASP A 39 0.25 10.55 -6.19
C ASP A 39 -0.22 10.48 -7.65
N ASP A 40 0.38 9.61 -8.47
CA ASP A 40 -0.07 9.29 -9.83
C ASP A 40 -0.16 7.77 -10.02
N PRO A 41 -1.30 7.15 -9.65
CA PRO A 41 -1.48 5.71 -9.73
C PRO A 41 -1.36 5.16 -11.15
N LYS A 42 -1.71 5.95 -12.17
CA LYS A 42 -1.66 5.52 -13.58
C LYS A 42 -0.21 5.47 -14.08
N ALA A 43 0.56 6.52 -13.82
CA ALA A 43 1.98 6.54 -14.17
C ALA A 43 2.75 5.45 -13.40
N PHE A 44 2.45 5.28 -12.11
CA PHE A 44 3.10 4.26 -11.30
C PHE A 44 2.75 2.84 -11.80
N ARG A 45 1.49 2.58 -12.18
CA ARG A 45 1.07 1.33 -12.81
C ARG A 45 1.86 1.03 -14.08
N ALA A 46 2.02 2.02 -14.96
CA ALA A 46 2.79 1.85 -16.19
C ALA A 46 4.27 1.49 -15.91
N GLU A 47 4.88 2.08 -14.88
CA GLU A 47 6.25 1.73 -14.49
C GLU A 47 6.34 0.33 -13.88
N LEU A 48 5.33 -0.13 -13.13
CA LEU A 48 5.25 -1.51 -12.67
C LEU A 48 5.19 -2.50 -13.85
N ASP A 49 4.28 -2.26 -14.80
CA ASP A 49 4.10 -3.11 -15.98
C ASP A 49 5.39 -3.19 -16.81
N LYS A 50 6.09 -2.07 -17.00
CA LYS A 50 7.38 -1.99 -17.70
C LYS A 50 8.46 -2.89 -17.07
N ASN A 51 8.42 -3.06 -15.76
CA ASN A 51 9.39 -3.88 -15.01
C ASN A 51 8.86 -5.28 -14.68
N GLY A 52 7.68 -5.66 -15.20
CA GLY A 52 7.06 -6.98 -14.97
C GLY A 52 6.68 -7.23 -13.52
N LEU A 53 6.29 -6.17 -12.80
CA LEU A 53 5.87 -6.20 -11.39
C LEU A 53 4.35 -5.99 -11.29
N ALA A 54 3.71 -6.69 -10.36
CA ALA A 54 2.35 -6.44 -9.92
C ALA A 54 2.32 -5.75 -8.55
N MET A 55 1.21 -5.09 -8.19
CA MET A 55 1.00 -4.54 -6.85
C MET A 55 -0.31 -5.09 -6.25
N PRO A 56 -0.35 -6.37 -5.82
CA PRO A 56 -1.59 -6.98 -5.33
C PRO A 56 -2.00 -6.49 -3.93
N THR A 57 -1.07 -5.91 -3.18
CA THR A 57 -1.28 -5.42 -1.81
C THR A 57 -0.85 -3.96 -1.68
N GLY A 58 -1.46 -3.23 -0.74
CA GLY A 58 -1.10 -1.84 -0.48
C GLY A 58 -1.42 -1.38 0.94
N HIS A 59 -0.52 -0.59 1.50
CA HIS A 59 -0.70 0.06 2.79
C HIS A 59 -1.50 1.36 2.64
N PHE A 60 -2.56 1.50 3.42
CA PHE A 60 -3.41 2.69 3.52
C PHE A 60 -3.57 3.09 4.99
N SER A 61 -3.59 4.40 5.27
CA SER A 61 -3.82 4.87 6.64
C SER A 61 -5.27 4.60 7.07
N ILE A 62 -5.49 4.45 8.38
CA ILE A 62 -6.86 4.35 8.92
C ILE A 62 -7.71 5.55 8.52
N ASP A 63 -7.11 6.75 8.51
CA ASP A 63 -7.79 7.98 8.12
C ASP A 63 -8.29 7.94 6.67
N ALA A 64 -7.47 7.43 5.73
CA ALA A 64 -7.88 7.30 4.34
C ALA A 64 -9.03 6.29 4.20
N LEU A 65 -8.92 5.15 4.89
CA LEU A 65 -9.94 4.11 4.86
C LEU A 65 -11.27 4.59 5.44
N GLU A 66 -11.26 5.33 6.55
CA GLU A 66 -12.50 5.80 7.20
C GLU A 66 -13.09 7.06 6.57
N LYS A 67 -12.27 7.96 6.03
CA LYS A 67 -12.73 9.30 5.56
C LYS A 67 -12.89 9.39 4.05
N ASP A 68 -12.14 8.61 3.27
CA ASP A 68 -12.17 8.62 1.80
C ASP A 68 -11.94 7.22 1.21
N PHE A 69 -12.81 6.28 1.58
CA PHE A 69 -12.72 4.91 1.07
C PHE A 69 -12.87 4.84 -0.45
N ASP A 70 -13.69 5.70 -1.05
CA ASP A 70 -13.84 5.77 -2.50
C ASP A 70 -12.53 6.22 -3.19
N GLY A 71 -11.77 7.12 -2.58
CA GLY A 71 -10.42 7.48 -3.03
C GLY A 71 -9.46 6.31 -2.95
N VAL A 72 -9.45 5.58 -1.83
CA VAL A 72 -8.66 4.35 -1.68
C VAL A 72 -9.00 3.33 -2.77
N ARG A 73 -10.29 3.09 -3.04
CA ARG A 73 -10.74 2.17 -4.10
C ARG A 73 -10.25 2.61 -5.48
N ARG A 74 -10.34 3.90 -5.82
CA ARG A 74 -9.82 4.42 -7.11
C ARG A 74 -8.32 4.17 -7.28
N ILE A 75 -7.54 4.34 -6.22
CA ILE A 75 -6.09 4.06 -6.22
C ILE A 75 -5.86 2.55 -6.38
N ALA A 76 -6.57 1.75 -5.61
CA ALA A 76 -6.46 0.29 -5.63
C ALA A 76 -6.79 -0.28 -7.02
N ASP A 77 -7.90 0.15 -7.62
CA ASP A 77 -8.31 -0.26 -8.96
C ASP A 77 -7.27 0.12 -10.02
N ALA A 78 -6.70 1.33 -9.94
CA ALA A 78 -5.68 1.79 -10.88
C ALA A 78 -4.37 0.99 -10.78
N LEU A 79 -3.97 0.59 -9.58
CA LEU A 79 -2.72 -0.15 -9.33
C LEU A 79 -2.89 -1.67 -9.39
N GLY A 80 -4.12 -2.18 -9.41
CA GLY A 80 -4.41 -3.61 -9.34
C GLY A 80 -4.29 -4.20 -7.93
N ILE A 81 -4.46 -3.37 -6.89
CA ILE A 81 -4.43 -3.80 -5.49
C ILE A 81 -5.76 -4.51 -5.17
N SER A 82 -5.67 -5.72 -4.61
CA SER A 82 -6.80 -6.53 -4.17
C SER A 82 -6.87 -6.67 -2.64
N LEU A 83 -5.76 -6.42 -1.95
CA LEU A 83 -5.69 -6.45 -0.49
C LEU A 83 -5.25 -5.08 0.04
N LEU A 84 -6.17 -4.41 0.73
CA LEU A 84 -5.92 -3.16 1.45
C LEU A 84 -5.49 -3.50 2.88
N ILE A 85 -4.38 -2.93 3.33
CA ILE A 85 -3.82 -3.18 4.66
C ILE A 85 -3.74 -1.86 5.40
N CYS A 86 -4.26 -1.82 6.64
CA CYS A 86 -4.05 -0.73 7.59
C CYS A 86 -2.86 -1.09 8.49
N PRO A 87 -1.63 -0.62 8.19
CA PRO A 87 -0.43 -1.18 8.80
C PRO A 87 -0.10 -0.57 10.16
N TYR A 88 -0.67 0.59 10.49
CA TYR A 88 -0.14 1.43 11.56
C TYR A 88 -1.17 2.43 12.08
N LEU A 89 -1.19 2.59 13.40
CA LEU A 89 -1.83 3.70 14.11
C LEU A 89 -0.77 4.58 14.75
N MET A 90 -0.94 5.90 14.60
CA MET A 90 -0.16 6.89 15.34
C MET A 90 -0.32 6.67 16.86
N PRO A 91 0.71 6.97 17.68
CA PRO A 91 0.69 6.63 19.10
C PRO A 91 -0.53 7.16 19.88
N ASP A 92 -1.00 8.35 19.52
CA ASP A 92 -2.17 9.03 20.08
C ASP A 92 -3.51 8.36 19.70
N ALA A 93 -3.55 7.66 18.57
CA ALA A 93 -4.72 6.92 18.10
C ALA A 93 -4.80 5.48 18.62
N ARG A 94 -3.78 5.00 19.37
CA ARG A 94 -3.75 3.61 19.85
C ARG A 94 -4.64 3.44 21.07
N PRO A 95 -5.58 2.47 21.06
CA PRO A 95 -6.35 2.13 22.24
C PRO A 95 -5.47 1.68 23.41
N GLY A 96 -5.81 2.15 24.63
CA GLY A 96 -5.10 1.80 25.86
C GLY A 96 -5.53 0.47 26.49
N ASP A 97 -6.63 -0.13 26.01
CA ASP A 97 -7.19 -1.37 26.57
C ASP A 97 -7.82 -2.27 25.51
N ALA A 98 -8.24 -3.47 25.93
CA ALA A 98 -8.84 -4.46 25.05
C ALA A 98 -10.20 -4.04 24.48
N ALA A 99 -10.97 -3.20 25.18
CA ALA A 99 -12.27 -2.74 24.70
C ALA A 99 -12.09 -1.77 23.53
N GLY A 100 -11.16 -0.83 23.65
CA GLY A 100 -10.83 0.10 22.57
C GLY A 100 -10.21 -0.59 21.35
N TRP A 101 -9.41 -1.64 21.53
CA TRP A 101 -8.91 -2.44 20.40
C TRP A 101 -10.04 -3.19 19.66
N ARG A 102 -11.06 -3.68 20.38
CA ARG A 102 -12.27 -4.25 19.74
C ARG A 102 -13.03 -3.17 18.96
N GLY A 103 -13.22 -1.99 19.56
CA GLY A 103 -13.86 -0.86 18.89
C GLY A 103 -13.10 -0.39 17.64
N PHE A 104 -11.77 -0.44 17.65
CA PHE A 104 -10.96 -0.21 16.45
C PHE A 104 -11.23 -1.28 15.37
N GLY A 105 -11.25 -2.56 15.73
CA GLY A 105 -11.59 -3.64 14.81
C GLY A 105 -12.98 -3.49 14.20
N GLU A 106 -13.98 -3.10 14.99
CA GLU A 106 -15.35 -2.83 14.51
C GLU A 106 -15.44 -1.64 13.55
N ARG A 107 -14.60 -0.61 13.74
CA ARG A 107 -14.50 0.51 12.79
C ARG A 107 -13.87 0.04 11.47
N LEU A 108 -12.76 -0.68 11.54
CA LEU A 108 -12.08 -1.23 10.37
C LEU A 108 -12.94 -2.25 9.60
N ALA A 109 -13.84 -2.97 10.28
CA ALA A 109 -14.74 -3.91 9.63
C ALA A 109 -15.87 -3.25 8.81
N LYS A 110 -16.06 -1.93 8.92
CA LYS A 110 -17.10 -1.18 8.19
C LYS A 110 -16.60 -0.60 6.86
N VAL A 111 -15.29 -0.65 6.63
CA VAL A 111 -14.66 -0.20 5.39
C VAL A 111 -14.41 -1.37 4.45
#